data_AF-A0A497R0L1-F1
#
_entry.id   AF-A0A497R0L1-F1
#
_cell.length_a   1.000
_cell.length_b   1.000
_cell.length_c   1.000
_cell.angle_alpha   90.00
_cell.angle_beta   90.00
_cell.angle_gamma   90.00
#
_symmetry.space_group_name_H-M   'P 1'
#
loop_
_entity.id
_entity.type
_entity.pdbx_description
1 polymer ?
#
loop_
_entity_poly.entity_id
_entity_poly.type
_entity_poly.pdbx_seq_one_letter_code
_entity_poly.pdbx_strand_id
1 'polypeptide(L)' 'NKVQRIFNYASTEVRCLVCNCVLAKPAGGKCKILGKIVEPEKKE' A
#
# COMPACT_ATOMS: atom_id res chain seq x y z
N ASN A 1 -7.82 -6.94 12.64
CA ASN A 1 -7.32 -6.83 11.25
C ASN A 1 -7.79 -5.49 10.69
N LYS A 2 -6.89 -4.54 10.39
CA LYS A 2 -7.27 -3.20 9.86
C LYS A 2 -6.93 -3.08 8.38
N VAL A 3 -7.75 -2.35 7.64
CA VAL A 3 -7.51 -1.99 6.23
C VAL A 3 -6.93 -0.58 6.15
N GLN A 4 -6.09 -0.35 5.14
CA GLN A 4 -5.47 0.95 4.87
C GLN A 4 -5.48 1.21 3.37
N ARG A 5 -5.99 2.37 2.95
CA ARG A 5 -5.86 2.82 1.56
C ARG A 5 -4.48 3.43 1.35
N ILE A 6 -3.83 3.05 0.25
CA ILE A 6 -2.48 3.48 -0.09
C ILE A 6 -2.43 3.86 -1.57
N PHE A 7 -1.53 4.76 -1.95
CA PHE A 7 -1.33 5.11 -3.35
C PHE A 7 -0.56 4.02 -4.09
N ASN A 8 -0.98 3.71 -5.32
CA ASN A 8 -0.28 2.75 -6.20
C ASN A 8 1.11 3.23 -6.66
N TYR A 9 1.43 4.52 -6.50
CA TYR A 9 2.71 5.12 -6.88
C TYR A 9 3.37 5.80 -5.67
N ALA A 10 3.44 5.10 -4.54
CA ALA A 10 4.11 5.63 -3.35
C ALA A 10 5.63 5.75 -3.58
N SER A 11 6.19 6.94 -3.32
CA SER A 11 7.64 7.21 -3.41
C SER A 11 8.41 6.83 -2.14
N THR A 12 7.71 6.48 -1.07
CA THR A 12 8.28 6.08 0.23
C THR A 12 7.72 4.74 0.68
N GLU A 13 8.41 4.08 1.62
CA GLU A 13 7.89 2.86 2.24
C GLU A 13 6.59 3.15 3.00
N VAL A 14 5.53 2.42 2.66
CA VAL A 14 4.24 2.56 3.32
C VAL A 14 4.14 1.54 4.44
N ARG A 15 3.97 2.02 5.67
CA ARG A 15 3.82 1.20 6.87
C ARG A 15 2.38 1.19 7.34
N CYS A 16 1.98 0.10 8.01
CA CYS A 16 0.70 0.02 8.69
C CYS A 16 0.70 0.97 9.88
N LEU A 17 -0.30 1.83 9.98
CA LEU A 17 -0.40 2.80 11.09
C LEU A 17 -0.71 2.15 12.45
N VAL A 18 -1.03 0.86 12.49
CA VAL A 18 -1.36 0.13 13.72
C VAL A 18 -0.21 -0.75 14.19
N CYS A 19 0.34 -1.60 13.32
CA CYS A 19 1.38 -2.57 13.68
C CYS A 19 2.77 -2.23 13.12
N ASN A 20 2.92 -1.14 12.38
CA ASN A 20 4.17 -0.67 11.78
C ASN A 20 4.83 -1.63 10.76
N CYS A 21 4.15 -2.70 10.35
CA CYS A 21 4.61 -3.59 9.29
C CYS A 21 4.63 -2.89 7.93
N VAL A 22 5.57 -3.27 7.05
CA VAL A 22 5.67 -2.72 5.69
C VAL A 22 4.55 -3.29 4.82
N LEU A 23 3.69 -2.42 4.30
CA LEU A 23 2.56 -2.77 3.43
C LEU A 23 2.91 -2.62 1.94
N ALA A 24 3.73 -1.63 1.60
CA ALA A 24 4.22 -1.44 0.24
C ALA A 24 5.62 -0.81 0.21
N LYS A 25 6.40 -1.14 -0.82
CA LYS A 25 7.72 -0.54 -1.09
C LYS A 25 7.71 0.26 -2.39
N PRO A 26 8.39 1.42 -2.44
CA PRO A 26 8.53 2.20 -3.66
C PRO A 26 9.32 1.39 -4.70
N ALA A 27 9.00 1.61 -5.97
CA ALA A 27 9.72 1.06 -7.11
C ALA A 27 9.73 2.11 -8.24
N GLY A 28 10.47 1.84 -9.32
CA GLY A 28 10.44 2.68 -10.52
C GLY A 28 9.10 2.57 -11.24
N GLY A 29 8.08 3.29 -10.75
CA GLY A 29 6.69 3.21 -11.22
C GLY A 29 5.74 2.79 -10.11
N LYS A 30 4.90 1.78 -10.36
CA LYS A 30 3.94 1.29 -9.36
C LYS A 30 4.68 0.66 -8.17
N CYS A 31 4.29 1.01 -6.96
CA CYS A 31 4.86 0.45 -5.74
C CYS A 31 4.55 -1.06 -5.65
N LYS A 32 5.47 -1.80 -5.02
CA LYS A 32 5.29 -3.23 -4.77
C LYS A 32 4.48 -3.43 -3.50
N ILE A 33 3.27 -3.98 -3.63
CA ILE A 33 2.39 -4.28 -2.50
C ILE A 33 2.85 -5.61 -1.86
N LEU A 34 3.08 -5.59 -0.55
CA LEU A 34 3.48 -6.75 0.26
C LEU A 34 2.32 -7.31 1.11
N GLY A 35 1.25 -6.52 1.29
CA GLY A 35 0.03 -6.93 1.97
C GLY A 35 -1.02 -7.57 1.06
N LYS A 36 -2.15 -7.97 1.65
CA LYS A 36 -3.32 -8.45 0.90
C LYS A 36 -4.14 -7.25 0.38
N ILE A 37 -4.43 -7.24 -0.91
CA ILE A 37 -5.34 -6.26 -1.53
C ILE A 37 -6.77 -6.73 -1.24
N VAL A 38 -7.57 -5.89 -0.59
CA VAL A 38 -8.97 -6.20 -0.24
C VAL A 38 -9.90 -5.62 -1.30
N GLU A 39 -9.72 -4.35 -1.65
CA GLU A 39 -10.51 -3.64 -2.65
C GLU A 39 -9.57 -2.76 -3.50
N PRO A 40 -9.47 -2.99 -4.82
CA PRO A 40 -8.83 -2.04 -5.70
C PRO A 40 -9.77 -0.83 -5.90
N GLU A 41 -9.33 0.39 -5.56
CA GLU A 41 -10.07 1.59 -5.93
C GLU A 41 -10.14 1.69 -7.47
N LYS A 42 -11.31 1.39 -8.04
CA LYS A 42 -11.66 1.79 -9.39
C LYS A 42 -12.07 3.26 -9.31
N LYS A 43 -11.34 4.14 -9.98
CA LYS A 43 -11.89 5.45 -10.33
C LYS A 43 -12.90 5.21 -11.45
N GLU A 44 -14.17 5.43 -11.15
CA GLU A 44 -15.23 5.66 -12.15
C GLU A 44 -14.99 7.00 -12.87
#